data_AF-A0A973FSZ6-F1
#
_entry.id   AF-A0A973FSZ6-F1
#
_cell.length_a   1.000
_cell.length_b   1.000
_cell.length_c   1.000
_cell.angle_alpha   90.00
_cell.angle_beta   90.00
_cell.angle_gamma   90.00
#
_symmetry.space_group_name_H-M   'P 1'
#
loop_
_entity.id
_entity.type
_entity.pdbx_description
1 polymer ?
#
loop_
_entity_poly.entity_id
_entity_poly.type
_entity_poly.pdbx_seq_one_letter_code
_entity_poly.pdbx_strand_id
1 'polypeptide(L)'
;MDEQHVPSLPSHDHDAQIPPITSDDHLAALRYEAPPIIGEEMLASLRAERSTSSRDEALAALRATAMPDPKTLPARLRPKTTKHKGITRIDHPAKRTFGYFVRVTWNKQRRSKFFSDSVHGDRLAALGAALEWRNQAERELGKPRTERQVIGVSRTSTGIVGVRRTVKDGREVYEATWRDGNRIRRTSYSIAKHGERRALALARRAREKYEKARHRMPAEG
;
A
#
# COMPACT_ATOMS: atom_id res chain seq x y z
N MET A 1 -15.47 -55.13 44.24
CA MET A 1 -15.52 -55.94 43.01
C MET A 1 -15.33 -55.02 41.82
N ASP A 2 -14.17 -54.87 41.21
CA ASP A 2 -12.80 -55.35 41.46
C ASP A 2 -11.90 -54.38 40.68
N GLU A 3 -11.01 -53.71 41.41
CA GLU A 3 -9.56 -53.94 41.39
C GLU A 3 -8.85 -53.33 40.19
N GLN A 4 -8.29 -52.16 40.46
CA GLN A 4 -7.07 -51.69 39.86
C GLN A 4 -5.95 -52.68 40.24
N HIS A 5 -5.37 -53.38 39.27
CA HIS A 5 -4.18 -54.18 39.48
C HIS A 5 -3.03 -53.65 38.63
N VAL A 6 -2.02 -53.14 39.32
CA VAL A 6 -0.71 -52.79 38.79
C VAL A 6 0.14 -54.06 38.70
N PRO A 7 0.77 -54.37 37.56
CA PRO A 7 1.90 -55.26 37.54
C PRO A 7 3.21 -54.45 37.59
N SER A 8 3.83 -54.50 38.76
CA SER A 8 5.24 -54.17 39.01
C SER A 8 6.15 -55.13 38.25
N LEU A 9 7.26 -54.64 37.69
CA LEU A 9 8.39 -55.45 37.21
C LEU A 9 9.64 -54.54 37.10
N PRO A 10 10.87 -55.09 37.13
CA PRO A 10 11.64 -55.18 38.36
C PRO A 10 12.91 -54.33 38.34
N SER A 11 13.37 -53.98 39.55
CA SER A 11 14.75 -53.58 39.83
C SER A 11 15.71 -54.69 39.37
N HIS A 12 16.53 -54.39 38.37
CA HIS A 12 17.78 -55.11 38.13
C HIS A 12 18.91 -54.08 38.21
N ASP A 13 19.55 -54.09 39.38
CA ASP A 13 20.95 -53.78 39.52
C ASP A 13 21.72 -54.71 38.58
N HIS A 14 22.13 -54.17 37.44
CA HIS A 14 23.26 -54.70 36.70
C HIS A 14 24.33 -53.62 36.69
N ASP A 15 25.26 -53.86 37.61
CA ASP A 15 26.62 -53.40 37.66
C ASP A 15 27.26 -53.56 36.26
N ALA A 16 27.05 -52.58 35.40
CA ALA A 16 27.77 -52.45 34.14
C ALA A 16 29.02 -51.64 34.45
N GLN A 17 30.14 -52.34 34.65
CA GLN A 17 31.47 -51.77 34.68
C GLN A 17 31.61 -50.71 33.58
N ILE A 18 31.77 -49.45 33.99
CA ILE A 18 32.12 -48.35 33.08
C ILE A 18 33.50 -48.69 32.51
N PRO A 19 33.67 -48.76 31.18
CA PRO A 19 34.99 -48.97 30.58
C PRO A 19 35.92 -47.80 30.95
N PRO A 20 37.23 -48.05 31.16
CA PRO A 20 38.15 -46.99 31.53
C PRO A 20 38.14 -45.87 30.49
N ILE A 21 38.09 -44.65 31.01
CA ILE A 21 38.03 -43.39 30.26
C ILE A 21 39.24 -43.31 29.33
N THR A 22 39.03 -43.57 28.05
CA THR A 22 39.99 -43.17 27.01
C THR A 22 39.78 -41.69 26.74
N SER A 23 40.85 -40.94 26.94
CA SER A 23 40.97 -39.50 26.78
C SER A 23 40.78 -39.06 25.32
N ASP A 24 39.54 -38.99 24.84
CA ASP A 24 39.12 -38.13 23.73
C ASP A 24 37.59 -38.22 23.50
N ASP A 25 36.81 -37.55 24.34
CA ASP A 25 35.36 -37.34 24.11
C ASP A 25 35.13 -35.93 23.55
N HIS A 26 35.34 -35.78 22.24
CA HIS A 26 35.24 -34.50 21.51
C HIS A 26 33.80 -33.93 21.45
N LEU A 27 32.80 -34.63 21.99
CA LEU A 27 31.40 -34.20 22.02
C LEU A 27 30.98 -33.57 23.37
N ALA A 28 31.91 -33.36 24.31
CA ALA A 28 31.62 -32.68 25.58
C ALA A 28 30.97 -31.29 25.40
N ALA A 29 31.33 -30.56 24.33
CA ALA A 29 30.81 -29.22 24.02
C ALA A 29 29.33 -29.17 23.58
N LEU A 30 28.69 -30.31 23.31
CA LEU A 30 27.28 -30.39 22.93
C LEU A 30 26.35 -30.79 24.08
N ARG A 31 26.90 -31.00 25.29
CA ARG A 31 26.08 -31.16 26.48
C ARG A 31 25.57 -29.79 26.88
N TYR A 32 24.27 -29.56 26.73
CA TYR A 32 23.62 -28.36 27.25
C TYR A 32 23.82 -28.32 28.77
N GLU A 33 24.62 -27.37 29.24
CA GLU A 33 24.68 -27.02 30.66
C GLU A 33 23.56 -26.01 30.92
N ALA A 34 22.65 -26.34 31.84
CA ALA A 34 21.58 -25.42 32.19
C ALA A 34 22.20 -24.11 32.70
N PRO A 35 21.78 -22.93 32.18
CA PRO A 35 22.33 -21.67 32.61
C PRO A 35 22.17 -21.54 34.13
N PRO A 36 23.14 -20.93 34.83
CA PRO A 36 23.10 -20.82 36.27
C PRO A 36 21.79 -20.14 36.69
N ILE A 37 21.13 -20.70 37.71
CA ILE A 37 19.92 -20.12 38.28
C ILE A 37 20.31 -18.79 38.91
N ILE A 38 19.97 -17.70 38.22
CA ILE A 38 20.22 -16.34 38.72
C ILE A 38 19.32 -16.12 39.93
N GLY A 39 19.92 -15.88 41.09
CA GLY A 39 19.19 -15.59 42.33
C GLY A 39 18.30 -14.35 42.17
N GLU A 40 17.16 -14.36 42.86
CA GLU A 40 16.14 -13.31 42.76
C GLU A 40 16.69 -11.92 43.10
N GLU A 41 17.67 -11.84 44.00
CA GLU A 41 18.37 -10.59 44.36
C GLU A 41 19.28 -10.06 43.25
N MET A 42 19.93 -10.95 42.48
CA MET A 42 20.75 -10.56 41.34
C MET A 42 19.85 -10.10 40.17
N LEU A 43 18.70 -10.76 39.97
CA LEU A 43 17.64 -10.32 39.07
C LEU A 43 17.03 -8.98 39.49
N ALA A 44 16.83 -8.74 40.79
CA ALA A 44 16.34 -7.48 41.32
C ALA A 44 17.37 -6.36 41.15
N SER A 45 18.66 -6.64 41.38
CA SER A 45 19.76 -5.69 41.14
C SER A 45 19.87 -5.30 39.67
N LEU A 46 19.82 -6.28 38.75
CA LEU A 46 19.79 -6.04 37.30
C LEU A 46 18.54 -5.27 36.82
N ARG A 47 17.41 -5.41 37.52
CA ARG A 47 16.19 -4.63 37.26
C ARG A 47 16.26 -3.22 37.85
N ALA A 48 16.90 -3.04 39.00
CA ALA A 48 17.15 -1.74 39.63
C ALA A 48 18.13 -0.89 38.81
N GLU A 49 19.20 -1.48 38.26
CA GLU A 49 20.12 -0.81 37.33
C GLU A 49 19.44 -0.36 36.02
N ARG A 50 18.33 -1.00 35.64
CA ARG A 50 17.51 -0.65 34.47
C ARG A 50 16.43 0.41 34.76
N SER A 51 16.40 0.99 35.96
CA SER A 51 15.40 1.98 36.35
C SER A 51 15.64 3.36 35.71
N THR A 52 14.76 3.67 34.75
CA THR A 52 13.99 4.93 34.62
C THR A 52 14.61 6.21 34.05
N SER A 53 15.80 6.20 33.46
CA SER A 53 16.24 7.35 32.65
C SER A 53 16.54 6.95 31.21
N SER A 54 17.43 5.97 31.02
CA SER A 54 18.03 5.74 29.70
C SER A 54 17.06 5.19 28.64
N ARG A 55 16.06 4.38 29.01
CA ARG A 55 15.10 3.83 28.03
C ARG A 55 14.06 4.86 27.58
N ASP A 56 13.54 5.64 28.52
CA ASP A 56 12.57 6.68 28.22
C ASP A 56 13.25 7.90 27.57
N GLU A 57 14.47 8.23 27.98
CA GLU A 57 15.32 9.20 27.29
C GLU A 57 15.75 8.71 25.91
N ALA A 58 16.08 7.42 25.73
CA ALA A 58 16.38 6.86 24.41
C ALA A 58 15.14 6.85 23.51
N LEU A 59 13.95 6.53 24.05
CA LEU A 59 12.68 6.63 23.32
C LEU A 59 12.31 8.09 23.01
N ALA A 60 12.58 9.02 23.93
CA ALA A 60 12.37 10.46 23.73
C ALA A 60 13.37 11.03 22.73
N ALA A 61 14.63 10.60 22.74
CA ALA A 61 15.66 10.96 21.77
C ALA A 61 15.38 10.35 20.39
N LEU A 62 14.89 9.10 20.34
CA LEU A 62 14.38 8.48 19.12
C LEU A 62 13.16 9.22 18.59
N ARG A 63 12.24 9.68 19.45
CA ARG A 63 11.09 10.52 19.09
C ARG A 63 11.48 11.95 18.68
N ALA A 64 12.50 12.54 19.29
CA ALA A 64 13.07 13.83 18.92
C ALA A 64 13.85 13.74 17.59
N THR A 65 14.40 12.55 17.30
CA THR A 65 14.96 12.17 16.00
C THR A 65 13.87 11.69 15.02
N ALA A 66 12.64 11.46 15.49
CA ALA A 66 11.56 10.88 14.70
C ALA A 66 10.87 11.95 13.85
N MET A 67 11.41 12.03 12.66
CA MET A 67 10.83 12.28 11.36
C MET A 67 11.75 13.32 10.73
N PRO A 68 12.61 12.92 9.78
CA PRO A 68 13.31 13.93 9.00
C PRO A 68 12.24 14.88 8.47
N ASP A 69 12.53 16.18 8.54
CA ASP A 69 11.68 17.22 7.96
C ASP A 69 11.07 16.68 6.67
N PRO A 70 9.74 16.74 6.45
CA PRO A 70 9.14 16.10 5.29
C PRO A 70 9.73 16.64 3.97
N LYS A 71 10.44 17.78 4.02
CA LYS A 71 11.24 18.35 2.93
C LYS A 71 12.57 17.64 2.64
N THR A 72 13.07 16.82 3.56
CA THR A 72 14.32 16.05 3.48
C THR A 72 14.07 14.63 2.94
N LEU A 73 12.85 14.11 3.09
CA LEU A 73 12.45 12.84 2.48
C LEU A 73 12.42 12.92 0.93
N PRO A 74 12.73 11.85 0.20
CA PRO A 74 12.50 11.81 -1.24
C PRO A 74 11.01 11.99 -1.54
N ALA A 75 10.67 12.72 -2.61
CA ALA A 75 9.30 13.15 -2.91
C ALA A 75 8.23 12.04 -2.90
N ARG A 76 8.62 10.79 -3.17
CA ARG A 76 7.73 9.61 -3.17
C ARG A 76 7.32 9.15 -1.77
N LEU A 77 8.16 9.40 -0.75
CA LEU A 77 7.92 9.00 0.64
C LEU A 77 7.28 10.13 1.48
N ARG A 78 7.14 11.32 0.91
CA ARG A 78 6.51 12.44 1.60
C ARG A 78 5.01 12.17 1.76
N PRO A 79 4.45 12.35 2.97
CA PRO A 79 3.01 12.23 3.16
C PRO A 79 2.29 13.25 2.28
N LYS A 80 1.21 12.81 1.62
CA LYS A 80 0.41 13.70 0.78
C LYS A 80 -0.22 14.77 1.64
N THR A 81 -0.12 16.02 1.19
CA THR A 81 -0.60 17.17 1.97
C THR A 81 -2.13 17.24 2.06
N THR A 82 -2.85 16.55 1.17
CA THR A 82 -4.31 16.34 1.29
C THR A 82 -4.70 14.94 0.84
N LYS A 83 -5.79 14.41 1.42
CA LYS A 83 -6.40 13.13 1.00
C LYS A 83 -7.16 13.26 -0.34
N HIS A 84 -7.39 14.48 -0.83
CA HIS A 84 -8.28 14.72 -1.97
C HIS A 84 -7.50 14.79 -3.29
N LYS A 85 -7.86 13.92 -4.24
CA LYS A 85 -7.28 13.95 -5.58
C LYS A 85 -7.47 15.31 -6.25
N GLY A 86 -6.36 15.81 -6.82
CA GLY A 86 -6.32 17.09 -7.53
C GLY A 86 -6.25 18.31 -6.62
N ILE A 87 -6.16 18.16 -5.30
CA ILE A 87 -6.05 19.26 -4.34
C ILE A 87 -4.72 19.14 -3.58
N THR A 88 -3.98 20.23 -3.47
CA THR A 88 -2.70 20.28 -2.76
C THR A 88 -2.72 21.43 -1.78
N ARG A 89 -2.38 21.15 -0.52
CA ARG A 89 -2.16 22.20 0.46
C ARG A 89 -0.83 22.89 0.19
N ILE A 90 -0.83 24.21 0.19
CA ILE A 90 0.34 25.06 0.06
C ILE A 90 0.46 25.88 1.34
N ASP A 91 1.58 25.69 2.04
CA ASP A 91 1.94 26.44 3.23
C ASP A 91 3.32 27.08 3.00
N HIS A 92 3.33 28.39 2.74
CA HIS A 92 4.54 29.19 2.57
C HIS A 92 4.58 30.30 3.63
N PRO A 93 5.07 30.01 4.86
CA PRO A 93 5.05 30.97 5.96
C PRO A 93 5.85 32.25 5.67
N ALA A 94 7.02 32.12 5.03
CA ALA A 94 7.84 33.26 4.62
C ALA A 94 7.12 34.25 3.67
N LYS A 95 6.20 33.74 2.84
CA LYS A 95 5.40 34.54 1.90
C LYS A 95 3.97 34.77 2.40
N ARG A 96 3.68 34.41 3.66
CA ARG A 96 2.34 34.44 4.27
C ARG A 96 1.23 33.87 3.38
N THR A 97 1.57 32.87 2.57
CA THR A 97 0.67 32.28 1.58
C THR A 97 0.23 30.91 2.08
N PHE A 98 -1.04 30.82 2.45
CA PHE A 98 -1.66 29.63 3.00
C PHE A 98 -2.95 29.35 2.23
N GLY A 99 -3.11 28.12 1.75
CA GLY A 99 -4.30 27.78 0.99
C GLY A 99 -4.21 26.46 0.23
N TYR A 100 -5.21 26.22 -0.61
CA TYR A 100 -5.34 25.01 -1.40
C TYR A 100 -5.23 25.32 -2.88
N PHE A 101 -4.35 24.60 -3.57
CA PHE A 101 -4.23 24.64 -5.02
C PHE A 101 -4.94 23.46 -5.64
N VAL A 102 -5.95 23.75 -6.44
CA VAL A 102 -6.77 22.76 -7.14
C VAL A 102 -6.34 22.68 -8.59
N ARG A 103 -6.15 21.46 -9.09
CA ARG A 103 -5.79 21.16 -10.48
C ARG A 103 -6.68 20.07 -11.04
N VAL A 104 -7.40 20.40 -12.11
CA VAL A 104 -8.22 19.46 -12.88
C VAL A 104 -7.70 19.42 -14.31
N THR A 105 -7.29 18.24 -14.75
CA THR A 105 -6.90 17.99 -16.14
C THR A 105 -7.80 16.90 -16.72
N TRP A 106 -8.37 17.17 -17.90
CA TRP A 106 -9.20 16.22 -18.64
C TRP A 106 -9.13 16.52 -20.14
N ASN A 107 -9.02 15.49 -20.98
CA ASN A 107 -9.03 15.63 -22.44
C ASN A 107 -8.16 16.78 -22.99
N LYS A 108 -6.91 16.87 -22.53
CA LYS A 108 -5.94 17.95 -22.85
C LYS A 108 -6.30 19.35 -22.33
N GLN A 109 -7.47 19.54 -21.74
CA GLN A 109 -7.86 20.78 -21.06
C GLN A 109 -7.39 20.77 -19.61
N ARG A 110 -6.96 21.94 -19.12
CA ARG A 110 -6.45 22.13 -17.75
C ARG A 110 -7.17 23.30 -17.11
N ARG A 111 -7.69 23.09 -15.90
CA ARG A 111 -8.27 24.13 -15.05
C ARG A 111 -7.52 24.10 -13.73
N SER A 112 -7.09 25.26 -13.24
CA SER A 112 -6.44 25.39 -11.94
C SER A 112 -6.88 26.65 -11.24
N LYS A 113 -7.03 26.56 -9.92
CA LYS A 113 -7.38 27.71 -9.08
C LYS A 113 -6.78 27.55 -7.69
N PHE A 114 -6.41 28.68 -7.08
CA PHE A 114 -5.92 28.75 -5.71
C PHE A 114 -7.01 29.33 -4.79
N PHE A 115 -7.16 28.73 -3.61
CA PHE A 115 -8.11 29.12 -2.57
C PHE A 115 -7.31 29.45 -1.32
N SER A 116 -7.17 30.73 -1.00
CA SER A 116 -6.42 31.17 0.18
C SER A 116 -7.26 31.07 1.45
N ASP A 117 -6.61 30.73 2.56
CA ASP A 117 -7.26 30.67 3.87
C ASP A 117 -7.75 32.05 4.31
N SER A 118 -6.98 33.10 4.04
CA SER A 118 -7.33 34.46 4.44
C SER A 118 -8.61 34.98 3.76
N VAL A 119 -8.89 34.54 2.53
CA VAL A 119 -10.08 34.98 1.78
C VAL A 119 -11.31 34.18 2.20
N HIS A 120 -11.14 32.90 2.51
CA HIS A 120 -12.23 32.02 2.92
C HIS A 120 -12.43 31.95 4.44
N GLY A 121 -11.62 32.68 5.21
CA GLY A 121 -11.68 32.78 6.67
C GLY A 121 -10.75 31.80 7.35
N ASP A 122 -10.85 30.51 7.03
CA ASP A 122 -10.06 29.47 7.66
C ASP A 122 -9.67 28.34 6.70
N ARG A 123 -8.90 27.38 7.24
CA ARG A 123 -8.42 26.23 6.49
C ARG A 123 -9.55 25.30 6.04
N LEU A 124 -10.60 25.12 6.85
CA LEU A 124 -11.69 24.20 6.50
C LEU A 124 -12.60 24.81 5.43
N ALA A 125 -12.96 26.10 5.54
CA ALA A 125 -13.73 26.79 4.52
C ALA A 125 -12.99 26.85 3.18
N ALA A 126 -11.69 27.15 3.19
CA ALA A 126 -10.87 27.12 1.97
C ALA A 126 -10.84 25.73 1.32
N LEU A 127 -10.79 24.66 2.13
CA LEU A 127 -10.89 23.29 1.62
C LEU A 127 -12.27 22.98 1.03
N GLY A 128 -13.35 23.42 1.69
CA GLY A 128 -14.71 23.29 1.19
C GLY A 128 -14.88 23.94 -0.18
N ALA A 129 -14.49 25.21 -0.31
CA ALA A 129 -14.53 25.95 -1.57
C ALA A 129 -13.69 25.28 -2.67
N ALA A 130 -12.50 24.78 -2.31
CA ALA A 130 -11.64 24.04 -3.22
C ALA A 130 -12.29 22.74 -3.74
N LEU A 131 -13.00 22.01 -2.88
CA LEU A 131 -13.71 20.78 -3.23
C LEU A 131 -14.89 21.05 -4.16
N GLU A 132 -15.70 22.06 -3.83
CA GLU A 132 -16.85 22.46 -4.64
C GLU A 132 -16.43 22.89 -6.04
N TRP A 133 -15.43 23.77 -6.13
CA TRP A 133 -14.91 24.22 -7.41
C TRP A 133 -14.29 23.08 -8.22
N ARG A 134 -13.57 22.14 -7.57
CA ARG A 134 -13.05 20.96 -8.27
C ARG A 134 -14.20 20.17 -8.88
N ASN A 135 -15.23 19.86 -8.09
CA ASN A 135 -16.36 19.04 -8.55
C ASN A 135 -17.10 19.74 -9.70
N GLN A 136 -17.27 21.06 -9.62
CA GLN A 136 -17.85 21.87 -10.70
C GLN A 136 -16.98 21.82 -11.97
N ALA A 137 -15.67 22.04 -11.85
CA ALA A 137 -14.75 21.98 -12.98
C ALA A 137 -14.69 20.57 -13.61
N GLU A 138 -14.82 19.52 -12.80
CA GLU A 138 -14.91 18.14 -13.31
C GLU A 138 -16.23 17.89 -14.06
N ARG A 139 -17.36 18.42 -13.58
CA ARG A 139 -18.65 18.36 -14.28
C ARG A 139 -18.61 19.09 -15.62
N GLU A 140 -18.09 20.32 -15.64
CA GLU A 140 -17.96 21.14 -16.86
C GLU A 140 -17.08 20.48 -17.92
N LEU A 141 -16.00 19.81 -17.49
CA LEU A 141 -15.12 19.07 -18.39
C LEU A 141 -15.68 17.70 -18.79
N GLY A 142 -16.78 17.23 -18.18
CA GLY A 142 -17.30 15.88 -18.38
C GLY A 142 -16.36 14.78 -17.87
N LYS A 143 -15.55 15.09 -16.85
CA LYS A 143 -14.63 14.14 -16.23
C LYS A 143 -15.39 13.28 -15.21
N PRO A 144 -15.35 11.94 -15.30
CA PRO A 144 -15.97 11.09 -14.29
C PRO A 144 -15.24 11.25 -12.95
N ARG A 145 -16.00 11.53 -11.88
CA ARG A 145 -15.45 11.64 -10.53
C ARG A 145 -15.11 10.25 -10.00
N THR A 146 -13.81 9.96 -9.95
CA THR A 146 -13.28 8.77 -9.27
C THR A 146 -11.91 9.06 -8.68
N GLU A 147 -11.60 8.41 -7.56
CA GLU A 147 -10.28 8.40 -6.95
C GLU A 147 -9.26 7.65 -7.79
N ARG A 148 -9.74 6.73 -8.65
CA ARG A 148 -8.89 5.95 -9.56
C ARG A 148 -8.29 6.85 -10.65
N GLN A 149 -7.17 6.40 -11.22
CA GLN A 149 -6.63 7.01 -12.43
C GLN A 149 -7.59 6.73 -13.60
N VAL A 150 -7.98 7.81 -14.28
CA VAL A 150 -8.78 7.77 -15.52
C VAL A 150 -7.99 8.47 -16.61
N ILE A 151 -7.92 7.82 -17.77
CA ILE A 151 -7.27 8.35 -18.97
C ILE A 151 -8.38 8.84 -19.89
N GLY A 152 -8.40 10.14 -20.19
CA GLY A 152 -9.41 10.72 -21.09
C GLY A 152 -8.97 10.78 -22.56
N VAL A 153 -7.66 10.70 -22.83
CA VAL A 153 -7.09 10.87 -24.18
C VAL A 153 -6.70 9.52 -24.76
N SER A 154 -7.19 9.21 -25.96
CA SER A 154 -6.70 8.06 -26.71
C SER A 154 -5.38 8.39 -27.38
N ARG A 155 -4.44 7.45 -27.36
CA ARG A 155 -3.17 7.50 -28.13
C ARG A 155 -3.15 6.49 -29.28
N THR A 156 -4.26 5.81 -29.52
CA THR A 156 -4.37 4.76 -30.53
C THR A 156 -5.04 5.29 -31.79
N SER A 157 -4.76 4.64 -32.93
CA SER A 157 -5.32 4.98 -34.25
C SER A 157 -6.86 4.95 -34.30
N THR A 158 -7.50 4.27 -33.36
CA THR A 158 -8.97 4.15 -33.28
C THR A 158 -9.65 5.36 -32.67
N GLY A 159 -8.90 6.27 -32.04
CA GLY A 159 -9.46 7.41 -31.29
C GLY A 159 -10.17 7.04 -29.97
N ILE A 160 -10.29 5.75 -29.64
CA ILE A 160 -11.00 5.26 -28.45
C ILE A 160 -10.00 4.83 -27.38
N VAL A 161 -10.13 5.38 -26.16
CA VAL A 161 -9.21 5.09 -25.05
C VAL A 161 -9.17 3.61 -24.71
N GLY A 162 -7.98 3.01 -24.81
CA GLY A 162 -7.77 1.60 -24.47
C GLY A 162 -8.27 0.62 -25.52
N VAL A 163 -8.64 1.09 -26.72
CA VAL A 163 -8.94 0.24 -27.87
C VAL A 163 -7.88 0.45 -28.94
N ARG A 164 -7.26 -0.61 -29.45
CA ARG A 164 -6.26 -0.55 -30.53
C ARG A 164 -6.55 -1.56 -31.63
N ARG A 165 -6.14 -1.25 -32.85
CA ARG A 165 -6.04 -2.22 -33.95
C ARG A 165 -4.70 -2.93 -33.82
N THR A 166 -4.69 -4.26 -33.86
CA THR A 166 -3.47 -5.08 -33.77
C THR A 166 -3.66 -6.37 -34.58
N VAL A 167 -2.57 -7.02 -34.95
CA VAL A 167 -2.59 -8.36 -35.52
C VAL A 167 -2.35 -9.38 -34.41
N LYS A 168 -3.18 -10.43 -34.34
CA LYS A 168 -2.99 -11.61 -33.47
C LYS A 168 -3.14 -12.86 -34.31
N ASP A 169 -2.17 -13.77 -34.24
CA ASP A 169 -2.18 -15.04 -34.96
C ASP A 169 -2.45 -14.84 -36.48
N GLY A 170 -1.81 -13.84 -37.08
CA GLY A 170 -1.98 -13.47 -38.49
C GLY A 170 -3.33 -12.81 -38.85
N ARG A 171 -4.21 -12.56 -37.88
CA ARG A 171 -5.54 -11.95 -38.09
C ARG A 171 -5.62 -10.56 -37.50
N GLU A 172 -6.20 -9.63 -38.23
CA GLU A 172 -6.47 -8.31 -37.69
C GLU A 172 -7.62 -8.32 -36.68
N VAL A 173 -7.38 -7.70 -35.54
CA VAL A 173 -8.33 -7.61 -34.43
C VAL A 173 -8.37 -6.19 -33.86
N TYR A 174 -9.54 -5.80 -33.34
CA TYR A 174 -9.64 -4.71 -32.39
C TYR A 174 -9.54 -5.27 -30.97
N GLU A 175 -8.54 -4.81 -30.22
CA GLU A 175 -8.33 -5.20 -28.84
C GLU A 175 -8.76 -4.07 -27.89
N ALA A 176 -9.64 -4.40 -26.95
CA ALA A 176 -10.01 -3.52 -25.84
C ALA A 176 -9.27 -3.97 -24.57
N THR A 177 -8.62 -3.02 -23.89
CA THR A 177 -7.89 -3.22 -22.64
C THR A 177 -8.52 -2.43 -21.52
N TRP A 178 -8.63 -3.02 -20.32
CA TRP A 178 -9.09 -2.34 -19.12
C TRP A 178 -8.31 -2.78 -17.89
N ARG A 179 -8.36 -1.95 -16.84
CA ARG A 179 -7.77 -2.29 -15.53
C ARG A 179 -8.86 -2.82 -14.61
N ASP A 180 -8.60 -3.98 -14.05
CA ASP A 180 -9.47 -4.71 -13.12
C ASP A 180 -8.70 -4.89 -11.80
N GLY A 181 -9.01 -4.05 -10.81
CA GLY A 181 -8.20 -3.90 -9.59
C GLY A 181 -6.73 -3.65 -9.92
N ASN A 182 -5.86 -4.58 -9.52
CA ASN A 182 -4.42 -4.51 -9.79
C ASN A 182 -3.99 -5.23 -11.09
N ARG A 183 -4.91 -5.88 -11.80
CA ARG A 183 -4.63 -6.63 -13.03
C ARG A 183 -5.06 -5.86 -14.27
N ILE A 184 -4.39 -6.09 -15.39
CA ILE A 184 -4.79 -5.57 -16.71
C ILE A 184 -5.46 -6.72 -17.47
N ARG A 185 -6.68 -6.50 -17.96
CA ARG A 185 -7.47 -7.46 -18.73
C ARG A 185 -7.65 -6.95 -20.16
N ARG A 186 -7.79 -7.89 -21.10
CA ARG A 186 -7.91 -7.61 -22.54
C ARG A 186 -8.96 -8.52 -23.16
N THR A 187 -9.67 -8.03 -24.18
CA THR A 187 -10.50 -8.84 -25.07
C THR A 187 -10.28 -8.38 -26.51
N SER A 188 -10.45 -9.29 -27.47
CA SER A 188 -10.15 -9.03 -28.88
C SER A 188 -11.31 -9.45 -29.77
N TYR A 189 -11.61 -8.64 -30.78
CA TYR A 189 -12.67 -8.87 -31.77
C TYR A 189 -12.07 -8.90 -33.17
N SER A 190 -12.25 -10.02 -33.88
CA SER A 190 -11.70 -10.19 -35.22
C SER A 190 -12.41 -9.32 -36.26
N ILE A 191 -11.62 -8.62 -37.08
CA ILE A 191 -12.11 -7.82 -38.20
C ILE A 191 -12.65 -8.74 -39.29
N ALA A 192 -11.97 -9.86 -39.59
CA ALA A 192 -12.42 -10.83 -40.58
C ALA A 192 -13.81 -11.42 -40.25
N LYS A 193 -14.10 -11.67 -38.96
CA LYS A 193 -15.37 -12.26 -38.52
C LYS A 193 -16.53 -11.25 -38.52
N HIS A 194 -16.29 -10.01 -38.11
CA HIS A 194 -17.37 -9.06 -37.82
C HIS A 194 -17.41 -7.87 -38.79
N GLY A 195 -16.39 -7.66 -39.59
CA GLY A 195 -16.15 -6.42 -40.35
C GLY A 195 -15.61 -5.29 -39.45
N GLU A 196 -14.92 -4.33 -40.05
CA GLU A 196 -14.17 -3.29 -39.33
C GLU A 196 -15.07 -2.45 -38.39
N ARG A 197 -16.16 -1.87 -38.92
CA ARG A 197 -17.10 -1.05 -38.14
C ARG A 197 -17.71 -1.80 -36.96
N ARG A 198 -18.14 -3.04 -37.16
CA ARG A 198 -18.78 -3.86 -36.13
C ARG A 198 -17.78 -4.35 -35.09
N ALA A 199 -16.59 -4.78 -35.50
CA ALA A 199 -15.53 -5.18 -34.57
C ALA A 199 -15.08 -3.99 -33.69
N LEU A 200 -14.95 -2.79 -34.26
CA LEU A 200 -14.65 -1.58 -33.50
C LEU A 200 -15.77 -1.23 -32.50
N ALA A 201 -17.04 -1.31 -32.94
CA ALA A 201 -18.18 -1.06 -32.06
C ALA A 201 -18.26 -2.06 -30.90
N LEU A 202 -17.96 -3.34 -31.14
CA LEU A 202 -17.88 -4.36 -30.10
C LEU A 202 -16.75 -4.06 -29.10
N ALA A 203 -15.57 -3.72 -29.59
CA ALA A 203 -14.44 -3.32 -28.73
C ALA A 203 -14.76 -2.10 -27.87
N ARG A 204 -15.41 -1.09 -28.46
CA ARG A 204 -15.90 0.10 -27.74
C ARG A 204 -16.90 -0.27 -26.65
N ARG A 205 -17.92 -1.07 -26.97
CA ARG A 205 -18.95 -1.49 -26.00
C ARG A 205 -18.34 -2.29 -24.85
N ALA A 206 -17.42 -3.20 -25.14
CA ALA A 206 -16.69 -3.94 -24.13
C ALA A 206 -15.93 -3.01 -23.19
N ARG A 207 -15.18 -2.05 -23.76
CA ARG A 207 -14.43 -1.05 -22.98
C ARG A 207 -15.34 -0.23 -22.07
N GLU A 208 -16.44 0.30 -22.60
CA GLU A 208 -17.40 1.11 -21.83
C GLU A 208 -18.07 0.30 -20.71
N LYS A 209 -18.44 -0.96 -20.97
CA LYS A 209 -19.02 -1.86 -19.97
C LYS A 209 -18.09 -2.03 -18.76
N TYR A 210 -16.82 -2.33 -19.00
CA TYR A 210 -15.85 -2.57 -17.92
C TYR A 210 -15.44 -1.28 -17.21
N GLU A 211 -15.34 -0.14 -17.91
CA GLU A 211 -15.09 1.16 -17.24
C GLU A 211 -16.27 1.57 -16.35
N LYS A 212 -17.52 1.35 -16.79
CA LYS A 212 -18.70 1.61 -15.94
C LYS A 212 -18.70 0.74 -14.68
N ALA A 213 -18.41 -0.56 -14.81
CA ALA A 213 -18.28 -1.44 -13.65
C ALA A 213 -17.16 -0.99 -12.71
N ARG A 214 -16.02 -0.58 -13.27
CA ARG A 214 -14.86 -0.07 -12.52
C ARG A 214 -15.16 1.21 -11.74
N HIS A 215 -16.05 2.07 -12.26
CA HIS A 215 -16.47 3.29 -11.56
C HIS A 215 -17.47 3.01 -10.43
N ARG A 216 -18.27 1.94 -10.55
CA ARG A 216 -19.24 1.54 -9.52
C ARG A 216 -18.57 0.84 -8.33
N MET A 217 -17.49 0.10 -8.56
CA MET A 217 -16.77 -0.62 -7.50
C MET A 217 -15.80 0.32 -6.75
N PRO A 218 -15.81 0.36 -5.40
CA PRO A 218 -14.85 1.14 -4.64
C PRO A 218 -13.42 0.68 -4.96
N ALA A 219 -12.46 1.60 -4.95
CA ALA A 219 -11.05 1.20 -5.01
C ALA A 219 -10.74 0.44 -3.72
N GLU A 220 -10.54 -0.87 -3.81
CA GLU A 220 -9.89 -1.60 -2.72
C GLU A 220 -8.52 -0.96 -2.53
N GLY A 221 -8.31 -0.45 -1.32
CA GLY A 221 -7.15 0.35 -0.90
C GLY A 221 -5.96 -0.52 -0.60
#